data_AF-A0A0G4J0V7-F1
#
_entry.id   AF-A0A0G4J0V7-F1
#
_cell.length_a   1.000
_cell.length_b   1.000
_cell.length_c   1.000
_cell.angle_alpha   90.00
_cell.angle_beta   90.00
_cell.angle_gamma   90.00
#
_symmetry.space_group_name_H-M   'P 1'
#
loop_
_entity.id
_entity.type
_entity.pdbx_description
1 polymer ?
#
loop_
_entity_poly.entity_id
_entity_poly.type
_entity_poly.pdbx_seq_one_letter_code
_entity_poly.pdbx_strand_id
1 'polypeptide(L)'
;MSQLQAIACCGEGAIAGAALPLLGWVWAPPADYYCQTLQTDRNGARRVRRFVAMSGSRLGRLETKIESYMADGKYYEAEQLYATVCSRHATAARFADAIQVAADGSRRLLQLNQGQAGVKLAAQVVRLLDQGKLALDDHYKQLIIDTFRAHSDPQAKVSFMKSAIKWSIGHGSKSSLGEPSFHLALAEHYADAGQYGDASKHHVKSGDYDGHCAVLARWAEKVFPSEVDLLVARAVLQYLCLENFEGARHILDKLVNDDRWASRLDTPLIRFCQFLLETLRRDASPLFQMLRSKYAASVDRDASFKNYLDHIGATYFNLQVAGNGPGGMISDLMSSLFEAPSA
;
A
#
# COMPACT_ATOMS: atom_id res chain seq x y z
N MET A 1 33.45 -44.07 14.76
CA MET A 1 34.83 -43.74 14.33
C MET A 1 34.69 -42.50 13.44
N SER A 2 35.09 -41.29 13.78
CA SER A 2 36.14 -40.79 14.66
C SER A 2 35.72 -39.45 15.28
N GLN A 3 36.18 -39.23 16.51
CA GLN A 3 36.05 -38.02 17.33
C GLN A 3 36.90 -36.86 16.80
N LEU A 4 36.66 -35.67 17.38
CA LEU A 4 37.61 -34.65 17.91
C LEU A 4 37.06 -33.24 17.59
N GLN A 5 37.06 -32.22 18.44
CA GLN A 5 37.23 -32.06 19.89
C GLN A 5 36.93 -30.57 20.16
N ALA A 6 36.29 -30.26 21.29
CA ALA A 6 36.05 -28.89 21.76
C ALA A 6 37.33 -28.27 22.33
N ILE A 7 37.48 -26.95 22.21
CA ILE A 7 38.37 -26.13 23.06
C ILE A 7 37.55 -24.95 23.59
N ALA A 8 37.43 -24.90 24.91
CA ALA A 8 36.97 -23.77 25.69
C ALA A 8 38.18 -23.06 26.30
N CYS A 9 38.13 -21.74 26.42
CA CYS A 9 38.97 -20.96 27.33
C CYS A 9 38.09 -19.95 28.08
N CYS A 10 38.15 -20.03 29.41
CA CYS A 10 37.57 -19.09 30.38
C CYS A 10 38.43 -17.83 30.55
N GLY A 11 37.85 -16.75 31.07
CA GLY A 11 38.58 -15.60 31.60
C GLY A 11 37.66 -14.49 32.11
N GLU A 12 37.71 -14.25 33.42
CA GLU A 12 36.89 -13.37 34.27
C GLU A 12 37.09 -11.86 34.06
N GLY A 13 36.19 -11.03 34.60
CA GLY A 13 36.52 -9.64 34.99
C GLY A 13 35.38 -8.63 34.88
N ALA A 14 35.03 -7.99 36.00
CA ALA A 14 33.83 -7.18 36.21
C ALA A 14 34.01 -5.66 36.01
N ILE A 15 32.86 -4.98 35.81
CA ILE A 15 32.46 -3.58 36.12
C ILE A 15 33.33 -2.37 35.70
N ALA A 16 32.80 -1.54 34.80
CA ALA A 16 32.60 -0.08 34.96
C ALA A 16 31.98 0.53 33.68
N GLY A 17 31.09 1.50 33.85
CA GLY A 17 30.26 2.06 32.78
C GLY A 17 30.99 2.93 31.77
N ALA A 18 30.44 2.95 30.55
CA ALA A 18 30.62 4.02 29.59
C ALA A 18 29.40 4.06 28.65
N ALA A 19 28.94 5.27 28.36
CA ALA A 19 27.75 5.61 27.59
C ALA A 19 27.76 5.03 26.17
N LEU A 20 26.61 4.50 25.73
CA LEU A 20 26.36 4.12 24.34
C LEU A 20 25.64 5.28 23.62
N PRO A 21 26.09 5.72 22.43
CA PRO A 21 25.31 6.61 21.59
C PRO A 21 24.26 5.82 20.80
N LEU A 22 23.08 6.44 20.68
CA LEU A 22 21.96 6.02 19.84
C LEU A 22 22.40 5.94 18.37
N LEU A 23 22.42 4.73 17.80
CA LEU A 23 22.45 4.53 16.35
C LEU A 23 21.18 3.78 15.93
N GLY A 24 20.40 4.47 15.09
CA GLY A 24 19.15 3.98 14.53
C GLY A 24 19.37 2.77 13.63
N TRP A 25 18.52 1.77 13.83
CA TRP A 25 18.46 0.60 12.98
C TRP A 25 17.71 0.99 11.70
N VAL A 26 18.46 1.21 10.62
CA VAL A 26 17.91 1.22 9.26
C VAL A 26 17.70 -0.23 8.87
N TRP A 27 16.44 -0.62 8.75
CA TRP A 27 16.03 -1.92 8.23
C TRP A 27 16.37 -2.00 6.73
N ALA A 28 17.13 -3.02 6.33
CA ALA A 28 17.41 -3.38 4.95
C ALA A 28 16.69 -4.70 4.63
N PRO A 29 15.83 -4.78 3.58
CA PRO A 29 15.16 -6.03 3.23
C PRO A 29 16.11 -6.98 2.47
N PRO A 30 15.88 -8.30 2.55
CA PRO A 30 16.77 -9.32 1.99
C PRO A 30 16.77 -9.31 0.47
N ALA A 31 17.97 -9.42 -0.10
CA ALA A 31 18.17 -9.75 -1.50
C ALA A 31 17.78 -11.21 -1.70
N ASP A 32 16.67 -11.48 -2.40
CA ASP A 32 16.47 -12.66 -3.26
C ASP A 32 14.98 -12.78 -3.67
N TYR A 33 14.51 -11.91 -4.58
CA TYR A 33 13.31 -12.15 -5.39
C TYR A 33 13.42 -11.34 -6.69
N TYR A 34 14.23 -11.81 -7.64
CA TYR A 34 14.21 -11.36 -9.04
C TYR A 34 14.18 -12.59 -9.94
N CYS A 35 13.00 -12.92 -10.48
CA CYS A 35 12.92 -13.86 -11.60
C CYS A 35 13.23 -13.09 -12.89
N GLN A 36 14.29 -13.53 -13.55
CA GLN A 36 14.98 -12.87 -14.66
C GLN A 36 14.34 -13.24 -16.00
N THR A 37 14.04 -12.24 -16.83
CA THR A 37 14.35 -12.33 -18.26
C THR A 37 15.40 -11.27 -18.58
N LEU A 38 16.66 -11.64 -18.34
CA LEU A 38 17.83 -10.86 -18.68
C LEU A 38 18.26 -11.19 -20.12
N GLN A 39 18.35 -10.19 -20.98
CA GLN A 39 19.37 -10.21 -22.03
C GLN A 39 20.53 -9.36 -21.53
N THR A 40 21.64 -10.03 -21.21
CA THR A 40 22.91 -9.43 -20.82
C THR A 40 23.68 -9.00 -22.06
N ASP A 41 24.29 -7.81 -22.03
CA ASP A 41 25.44 -7.54 -22.91
C ASP A 41 26.71 -8.15 -22.30
N ARG A 42 27.76 -8.29 -23.13
CA ARG A 42 29.00 -9.02 -22.78
C ARG A 42 29.79 -8.42 -21.60
N ASN A 43 29.43 -7.27 -21.04
CA ASN A 43 30.26 -6.56 -20.05
C ASN A 43 29.59 -6.31 -18.68
N GLY A 44 28.42 -6.88 -18.39
CA GLY A 44 27.92 -7.00 -17.00
C GLY A 44 27.64 -5.69 -16.23
N ALA A 45 27.66 -4.53 -16.88
CA ALA A 45 27.36 -3.25 -16.24
C ALA A 45 25.85 -2.99 -16.26
N ARG A 46 25.25 -2.77 -15.08
CA ARG A 46 23.90 -2.17 -14.97
C ARG A 46 23.98 -0.73 -15.47
N ARG A 47 23.68 -0.51 -16.76
CA ARG A 47 23.45 0.83 -17.30
C ARG A 47 21.99 1.19 -17.11
N VAL A 48 21.71 2.21 -16.30
CA VAL A 48 20.53 3.05 -16.52
C VAL A 48 20.59 3.45 -17.99
N ARG A 49 19.54 3.18 -18.78
CA ARG A 49 19.47 3.68 -20.16
C ARG A 49 19.56 5.20 -20.06
N ARG A 50 20.77 5.74 -20.27
CA ARG A 50 20.96 7.14 -20.60
C ARG A 50 20.09 7.34 -21.84
N PHE A 51 19.18 8.31 -21.79
CA PHE A 51 18.43 8.74 -22.96
C PHE A 51 19.40 8.78 -24.15
N VAL A 52 19.19 7.90 -25.12
CA VAL A 52 20.04 7.90 -26.31
C VAL A 52 19.60 9.12 -27.09
N ALA A 53 20.32 10.22 -26.87
CA ALA A 53 20.10 11.46 -27.58
C ALA A 53 20.19 11.15 -29.08
N MET A 54 19.06 11.27 -29.77
CA MET A 54 19.01 11.27 -31.23
C MET A 54 19.56 12.62 -31.70
N SER A 55 20.89 12.74 -31.64
CA SER A 55 21.64 13.95 -31.98
C SER A 55 21.28 14.42 -33.39
N GLY A 56 20.72 15.64 -33.48
CA GLY A 56 20.29 16.28 -34.73
C GLY A 56 18.78 16.44 -34.91
N SER A 57 17.95 15.72 -34.15
CA SER A 57 16.49 15.85 -34.22
C SER A 57 15.96 17.06 -33.43
N ARG A 58 14.76 17.56 -33.78
CA ARG A 58 14.09 18.63 -33.01
C ARG A 58 13.83 18.22 -31.54
N LEU A 59 13.69 16.91 -31.27
CA LEU A 59 13.56 16.34 -29.93
C LEU A 59 14.88 16.36 -29.17
N GLY A 60 15.98 15.90 -29.80
CA GLY A 60 17.31 15.93 -29.19
C GLY A 60 17.74 17.35 -28.77
N ARG A 61 17.36 18.38 -29.56
CA ARG A 61 17.57 19.79 -29.17
C ARG A 61 16.80 20.20 -27.93
N LEU A 62 15.60 19.68 -27.71
CA LEU A 62 14.84 19.95 -26.48
C LEU A 62 15.46 19.25 -25.28
N GLU A 63 15.90 18.01 -25.43
CA GLU A 63 16.58 17.26 -24.37
C GLU A 63 17.86 17.96 -23.91
N THR A 64 18.71 18.41 -24.84
CA THR A 64 19.90 19.21 -24.49
C THR A 64 19.53 20.50 -23.75
N LYS A 65 18.43 21.14 -24.14
CA LYS A 65 17.95 22.36 -23.50
C LYS A 65 17.40 22.11 -22.09
N ILE A 66 16.73 20.98 -21.87
CA ILE A 66 16.31 20.52 -20.54
C ILE A 66 17.53 20.37 -19.64
N GLU A 67 18.58 19.68 -20.11
CA GLU A 67 19.81 19.50 -19.32
C GLU A 67 20.46 20.84 -18.94
N SER A 68 20.52 21.78 -19.88
CA SER A 68 21.00 23.14 -19.60
C SER A 68 20.15 23.86 -18.55
N TYR A 69 18.82 23.80 -18.64
CA TYR A 69 17.95 24.43 -17.65
C TYR A 69 18.03 23.77 -16.27
N MET A 70 18.17 22.45 -16.23
CA MET A 70 18.40 21.72 -14.98
C MET A 70 19.74 22.13 -14.33
N ALA A 71 20.80 22.32 -15.13
CA ALA A 71 22.09 22.78 -14.63
C ALA A 71 22.07 24.25 -14.18
N ASP A 72 21.31 25.10 -14.87
CA ASP A 72 21.15 26.54 -14.56
C ASP A 72 20.18 26.80 -13.37
N GLY A 73 19.55 25.76 -12.81
CA GLY A 73 18.54 25.91 -11.76
C GLY A 73 17.18 26.46 -12.24
N LYS A 74 16.92 26.48 -13.56
CA LYS A 74 15.68 26.95 -14.20
C LYS A 74 14.64 25.83 -14.22
N TYR A 75 14.24 25.36 -13.04
CA TYR A 75 13.45 24.13 -12.89
C TYR A 75 12.02 24.22 -13.41
N TYR A 76 11.40 25.40 -13.31
CA TYR A 76 10.06 25.63 -13.86
C TYR A 76 10.08 25.56 -15.39
N GLU A 77 11.07 26.19 -16.02
CA GLU A 77 11.24 26.15 -17.46
C GLU A 77 11.63 24.75 -17.94
N ALA A 78 12.45 24.02 -17.17
CA ALA A 78 12.75 22.62 -17.44
C ALA A 78 11.48 21.75 -17.41
N GLU A 79 10.60 21.93 -16.42
CA GLU A 79 9.31 21.23 -16.32
C GLU A 79 8.41 21.49 -17.53
N GLN A 80 8.30 22.74 -17.99
CA GLN A 80 7.55 23.08 -19.20
C GLN A 80 8.12 22.41 -20.47
N LEU A 81 9.45 22.30 -20.56
CA LEU A 81 10.10 21.58 -21.65
C LEU A 81 9.87 20.07 -21.56
N TYR A 82 9.93 19.47 -20.37
CA TYR A 82 9.56 18.07 -20.16
C TYR A 82 8.13 17.80 -20.63
N ALA A 83 7.16 18.63 -20.21
CA ALA A 83 5.77 18.49 -20.63
C ALA A 83 5.61 18.58 -22.17
N THR A 84 6.37 19.48 -22.80
CA THR A 84 6.42 19.62 -24.27
C THR A 84 6.98 18.37 -24.95
N VAL A 85 8.08 17.80 -24.44
CA VAL A 85 8.68 16.57 -24.97
C VAL A 85 7.68 15.41 -24.84
N CYS A 86 7.06 15.25 -23.67
CA CYS A 86 6.03 14.24 -23.44
C CYS A 86 4.87 14.37 -24.44
N SER A 87 4.35 15.59 -24.64
CA SER A 87 3.27 15.85 -25.61
C SER A 87 3.66 15.46 -27.03
N ARG A 88 4.89 15.75 -27.46
CA ARG A 88 5.37 15.35 -28.79
C ARG A 88 5.47 13.84 -28.96
N HIS A 89 5.96 13.13 -27.94
CA HIS A 89 5.98 11.66 -27.96
C HIS A 89 4.56 11.09 -28.00
N ALA A 90 3.62 11.63 -27.21
CA ALA A 90 2.23 11.21 -27.21
C ALA A 90 1.54 11.45 -28.57
N THR A 91 1.73 12.61 -29.21
CA THR A 91 1.20 12.89 -30.56
C THR A 91 1.77 11.94 -31.61
N ALA A 92 3.00 11.45 -31.42
CA ALA A 92 3.61 10.43 -32.27
C ALA A 92 3.22 8.99 -31.87
N ALA A 93 2.22 8.81 -31.01
CA ALA A 93 1.77 7.53 -30.45
C ALA A 93 2.87 6.75 -29.69
N ARG A 94 3.95 7.41 -29.28
CA ARG A 94 5.06 6.84 -28.51
C ARG A 94 4.83 7.03 -27.01
N PHE A 95 3.76 6.46 -26.48
CA PHE A 95 3.36 6.65 -25.07
C PHE A 95 4.39 6.12 -24.08
N ALA A 96 5.01 4.96 -24.33
CA ALA A 96 6.04 4.41 -23.47
C ALA A 96 7.21 5.39 -23.26
N ASP A 97 7.68 6.04 -24.32
CA ASP A 97 8.73 7.06 -24.23
C ASP A 97 8.24 8.30 -23.47
N ALA A 98 7.02 8.77 -23.75
CA ALA A 98 6.44 9.93 -23.05
C ALA A 98 6.35 9.69 -21.54
N ILE A 99 5.93 8.49 -21.13
CA ILE A 99 5.80 8.08 -19.74
C ILE A 99 7.17 8.03 -19.07
N GLN A 100 8.16 7.43 -19.73
CA GLN A 100 9.53 7.37 -19.22
C GLN A 100 10.11 8.78 -19.02
N VAL A 101 9.94 9.68 -20.01
CA VAL A 101 10.36 11.09 -19.89
C VAL A 101 9.70 11.76 -18.67
N ALA A 102 8.38 11.59 -18.50
CA ALA A 102 7.66 12.20 -17.39
C ALA A 102 8.10 11.63 -16.03
N ALA A 103 8.28 10.31 -15.92
CA ALA A 103 8.70 9.64 -14.69
C ALA A 103 10.13 10.03 -14.29
N ASP A 104 11.07 10.05 -15.25
CA ASP A 104 12.45 10.46 -15.01
C ASP A 104 12.55 11.95 -14.65
N GLY A 105 11.85 12.80 -15.40
CA GLY A 105 11.79 14.24 -15.12
C GLY A 105 11.21 14.53 -13.75
N SER A 106 10.11 13.85 -13.38
CA SER A 106 9.52 13.94 -12.05
C SER A 106 10.51 13.56 -10.96
N ARG A 107 11.13 12.37 -11.07
CA ARG A 107 12.11 11.87 -10.09
C ARG A 107 13.27 12.84 -9.90
N ARG A 108 13.83 13.38 -10.99
CA ARG A 108 14.94 14.34 -10.95
C ARG A 108 14.57 15.63 -10.25
N LEU A 109 13.41 16.21 -10.58
CA LEU A 109 12.94 17.45 -9.95
C LEU A 109 12.64 17.25 -8.46
N LEU A 110 12.03 16.12 -8.07
CA LEU A 110 11.77 15.79 -6.68
C LEU A 110 13.06 15.61 -5.87
N GLN A 111 14.08 14.96 -6.44
CA GLN A 111 15.41 14.82 -5.83
C GLN A 111 16.14 16.17 -5.62
N LEU A 112 15.81 17.18 -6.42
CA LEU A 112 16.33 18.55 -6.28
C LEU A 112 15.44 19.43 -5.39
N ASN A 113 14.56 18.83 -4.59
CA ASN A 113 13.57 19.50 -3.74
C ASN A 113 12.60 20.44 -4.48
N GLN A 114 12.41 20.23 -5.79
CA GLN A 114 11.45 20.98 -6.60
C GLN A 114 10.10 20.28 -6.62
N GLY A 115 9.45 20.25 -5.45
CA GLY A 115 8.22 19.49 -5.20
C GLY A 115 7.12 19.76 -6.22
N GLN A 116 6.72 21.03 -6.39
CA GLN A 116 5.62 21.41 -7.29
C GLN A 116 5.86 21.01 -8.75
N ALA A 117 7.07 21.22 -9.27
CA ALA A 117 7.43 20.87 -10.64
C ALA A 117 7.48 19.34 -10.83
N GLY A 118 8.06 18.62 -9.86
CA GLY A 118 8.12 17.16 -9.88
C GLY A 118 6.74 16.49 -9.80
N VAL A 119 5.84 17.02 -8.96
CA VAL A 119 4.45 16.55 -8.80
C VAL A 119 3.65 16.73 -10.09
N LYS A 120 3.83 17.85 -10.82
CA LYS A 120 3.15 18.07 -12.10
C LYS A 120 3.51 17.00 -13.13
N LEU A 121 4.79 16.66 -13.24
CA LEU A 121 5.26 15.59 -14.13
C LEU A 121 4.82 14.21 -13.67
N ALA A 122 4.78 13.95 -12.36
CA ALA A 122 4.22 12.69 -11.84
C ALA A 122 2.75 12.53 -12.23
N ALA A 123 1.93 13.56 -12.04
CA ALA A 123 0.54 13.53 -12.46
C ALA A 123 0.39 13.31 -13.98
N GLN A 124 1.39 13.72 -14.77
CA GLN A 124 1.42 13.46 -16.20
C GLN A 124 1.66 11.98 -16.54
N VAL A 125 2.38 11.23 -15.70
CA VAL A 125 2.59 9.76 -15.87
C VAL A 125 1.24 9.05 -15.98
N VAL A 126 0.35 9.23 -14.99
CA VAL A 126 -0.97 8.58 -14.97
C VAL A 126 -1.85 9.04 -16.14
N ARG A 127 -1.80 10.33 -16.49
CA ARG A 127 -2.54 10.86 -17.65
C ARG A 127 -2.07 10.23 -18.96
N LEU A 128 -0.77 10.04 -19.15
CA LEU A 128 -0.22 9.45 -20.37
C LEU A 128 -0.53 7.95 -20.47
N LEU A 129 -0.53 7.24 -19.34
CA LEU A 129 -0.96 5.84 -19.28
C LEU A 129 -2.42 5.68 -19.72
N ASP A 130 -3.30 6.55 -19.22
CA ASP A 130 -4.73 6.58 -19.56
C ASP A 130 -4.97 6.97 -21.03
N GLN A 131 -4.32 8.04 -21.49
CA GLN A 131 -4.40 8.49 -22.90
C GLN A 131 -3.91 7.42 -23.88
N GLY A 132 -2.85 6.71 -23.52
CA GLY A 132 -2.30 5.62 -24.32
C GLY A 132 -3.11 4.32 -24.25
N LYS A 133 -4.14 4.26 -23.37
CA LYS A 133 -4.92 3.05 -23.05
C LYS A 133 -4.02 1.85 -22.76
N LEU A 134 -2.92 2.11 -22.04
CA LEU A 134 -1.91 1.07 -21.78
C LEU A 134 -2.42 0.13 -20.70
N ALA A 135 -2.22 -1.18 -20.93
CA ALA A 135 -2.53 -2.17 -19.93
C ALA A 135 -1.53 -2.08 -18.77
N LEU A 136 -2.04 -2.33 -17.56
CA LEU A 136 -1.26 -2.49 -16.35
C LEU A 136 -0.41 -3.76 -16.47
N ASP A 137 0.90 -3.59 -16.45
CA ASP A 137 1.88 -4.67 -16.38
C ASP A 137 2.88 -4.40 -15.24
N ASP A 138 3.79 -5.34 -14.99
CA ASP A 138 4.77 -5.23 -13.90
C ASP A 138 5.73 -4.04 -14.10
N HIS A 139 5.98 -3.63 -15.35
CA HIS A 139 6.81 -2.48 -15.65
C HIS A 139 6.15 -1.18 -15.19
N TYR A 140 4.90 -0.94 -15.59
CA TYR A 140 4.17 0.27 -15.20
C TYR A 140 3.80 0.28 -13.72
N LYS A 141 3.53 -0.88 -13.11
CA LYS A 141 3.39 -1.01 -11.66
C LYS A 141 4.62 -0.49 -10.93
N GLN A 142 5.80 -1.00 -11.29
CA GLN A 142 7.05 -0.60 -10.65
C GLN A 142 7.37 0.87 -10.90
N LEU A 143 7.14 1.37 -12.13
CA LEU A 143 7.36 2.77 -12.47
C LEU A 143 6.49 3.71 -11.61
N ILE A 144 5.20 3.39 -11.43
CA ILE A 144 4.29 4.17 -10.56
C ILE A 144 4.77 4.14 -9.11
N ILE A 145 5.13 2.96 -8.58
CA ILE A 145 5.61 2.81 -7.20
C ILE A 145 6.91 3.61 -6.98
N ASP A 146 7.84 3.57 -7.93
CA ASP A 146 9.08 4.34 -7.86
C ASP A 146 8.81 5.85 -7.89
N THR A 147 7.92 6.31 -8.78
CA THR A 147 7.54 7.72 -8.85
C THR A 147 6.88 8.16 -7.55
N PHE A 148 5.98 7.35 -6.97
CA PHE A 148 5.40 7.58 -5.65
C PHE A 148 6.49 7.69 -4.58
N ARG A 149 7.41 6.73 -4.49
CA ARG A 149 8.49 6.72 -3.50
C ARG A 149 9.40 7.94 -3.60
N ALA A 150 9.63 8.46 -4.80
CA ALA A 150 10.44 9.66 -5.03
C ALA A 150 9.77 10.97 -4.57
N HIS A 151 8.45 11.01 -4.34
CA HIS A 151 7.79 12.23 -3.87
C HIS A 151 8.20 12.56 -2.44
N SER A 152 8.60 13.81 -2.23
CA SER A 152 8.88 14.39 -0.92
C SER A 152 7.64 15.07 -0.29
N ASP A 153 6.66 15.49 -1.09
CA ASP A 153 5.42 16.10 -0.60
C ASP A 153 4.37 15.04 -0.21
N PRO A 154 3.94 14.95 1.06
CA PRO A 154 3.02 13.91 1.51
C PRO A 154 1.64 13.94 0.82
N GLN A 155 1.04 15.13 0.66
CA GLN A 155 -0.32 15.24 0.12
C GLN A 155 -0.34 14.92 -1.38
N ALA A 156 0.62 15.46 -2.13
CA ALA A 156 0.74 15.24 -3.55
C ALA A 156 1.06 13.77 -3.87
N LYS A 157 1.94 13.14 -3.09
CA LYS A 157 2.26 11.72 -3.20
C LYS A 157 1.03 10.83 -3.03
N VAL A 158 0.21 11.12 -2.02
CA VAL A 158 -1.06 10.43 -1.77
C VAL A 158 -2.03 10.63 -2.94
N SER A 159 -2.22 11.87 -3.40
CA SER A 159 -3.11 12.19 -4.53
C SER A 159 -2.69 11.50 -5.83
N PHE A 160 -1.38 11.45 -6.11
CA PHE A 160 -0.81 10.71 -7.22
C PHE A 160 -1.17 9.21 -7.16
N MET A 161 -0.95 8.55 -6.01
CA MET A 161 -1.23 7.12 -5.91
C MET A 161 -2.74 6.81 -5.94
N LYS A 162 -3.59 7.67 -5.36
CA LYS A 162 -5.05 7.55 -5.51
C LYS A 162 -5.48 7.61 -6.97
N SER A 163 -4.86 8.49 -7.75
CA SER A 163 -5.11 8.59 -9.20
C SER A 163 -4.65 7.32 -9.93
N ALA A 164 -3.49 6.77 -9.55
CA ALA A 164 -2.99 5.51 -10.12
C ALA A 164 -3.87 4.30 -9.78
N ILE A 165 -4.38 4.21 -8.54
CA ILE A 165 -5.35 3.19 -8.12
C ILE A 165 -6.61 3.29 -8.99
N LYS A 166 -7.18 4.48 -9.13
CA LYS A 166 -8.37 4.70 -9.99
C LYS A 166 -8.12 4.29 -11.44
N TRP A 167 -6.96 4.66 -11.99
CA TRP A 167 -6.56 4.28 -13.34
C TRP A 167 -6.46 2.75 -13.50
N SER A 168 -5.85 2.06 -12.53
CA SER A 168 -5.61 0.62 -12.60
C SER A 168 -6.87 -0.25 -12.72
N ILE A 169 -8.01 0.21 -12.17
CA ILE A 169 -9.31 -0.49 -12.25
C ILE A 169 -9.72 -0.69 -13.72
N GLY A 170 -9.58 0.34 -14.55
CA GLY A 170 -9.95 0.30 -15.97
C GLY A 170 -8.90 -0.32 -16.90
N HIS A 171 -7.72 -0.64 -16.38
CA HIS A 171 -6.53 -0.94 -17.19
C HIS A 171 -5.88 -2.28 -16.87
N GLY A 172 -6.60 -3.22 -16.25
CA GLY A 172 -6.13 -4.62 -16.10
C GLY A 172 -5.86 -5.07 -14.67
N SER A 173 -6.19 -4.25 -13.65
CA SER A 173 -6.30 -4.76 -12.28
C SER A 173 -7.33 -5.88 -12.21
N LYS A 174 -6.98 -7.00 -11.57
CA LYS A 174 -7.93 -8.09 -11.27
C LYS A 174 -8.91 -7.72 -10.15
N SER A 175 -8.54 -6.75 -9.33
CA SER A 175 -9.36 -6.25 -8.24
C SER A 175 -10.19 -5.06 -8.74
N SER A 176 -11.49 -5.07 -8.45
CA SER A 176 -12.40 -3.93 -8.67
C SER A 176 -12.04 -2.70 -7.82
N LEU A 177 -11.11 -2.85 -6.89
CA LEU A 177 -10.66 -1.82 -5.96
C LEU A 177 -9.37 -1.14 -6.42
N GLY A 178 -8.79 -1.62 -7.53
CA GLY A 178 -7.50 -1.21 -8.05
C GLY A 178 -6.37 -2.15 -7.62
N GLU A 179 -5.17 -1.88 -8.13
CA GLU A 179 -4.01 -2.76 -8.00
C GLU A 179 -3.57 -2.89 -6.53
N PRO A 180 -3.47 -4.13 -5.98
CA PRO A 180 -3.13 -4.35 -4.57
C PRO A 180 -1.78 -3.77 -4.14
N SER A 181 -0.77 -3.80 -5.02
CA SER A 181 0.57 -3.24 -4.71
C SER A 181 0.56 -1.72 -4.53
N PHE A 182 -0.39 -1.01 -5.15
CA PHE A 182 -0.58 0.43 -4.95
C PHE A 182 -1.21 0.73 -3.59
N HIS A 183 -2.16 -0.12 -3.16
CA HIS A 183 -2.69 -0.07 -1.80
C HIS A 183 -1.61 -0.36 -0.76
N LEU A 184 -0.75 -1.36 -0.99
CA LEU A 184 0.36 -1.66 -0.10
C LEU A 184 1.27 -0.44 0.09
N ALA A 185 1.70 0.20 -1.00
CA ALA A 185 2.57 1.37 -0.94
C ALA A 185 1.94 2.56 -0.17
N LEU A 186 0.63 2.77 -0.29
CA LEU A 186 -0.08 3.77 0.54
C LEU A 186 -0.18 3.34 2.00
N ALA A 187 -0.45 2.07 2.26
CA ALA A 187 -0.57 1.54 3.61
C ALA A 187 0.75 1.71 4.39
N GLU A 188 1.88 1.35 3.77
CA GLU A 188 3.23 1.57 4.31
C GLU A 188 3.47 3.05 4.59
N HIS A 189 3.16 3.92 3.63
CA HIS A 189 3.33 5.37 3.79
C HIS A 189 2.53 5.94 4.97
N TYR A 190 1.26 5.55 5.11
CA TYR A 190 0.43 5.99 6.22
C TYR A 190 0.92 5.42 7.56
N ALA A 191 1.36 4.16 7.60
CA ALA A 191 1.89 3.54 8.80
C ALA A 191 3.18 4.24 9.28
N ASP A 192 4.06 4.61 8.36
CA ASP A 192 5.28 5.37 8.65
C ASP A 192 4.99 6.78 9.16
N ALA A 193 3.93 7.41 8.63
CA ALA A 193 3.42 8.68 9.12
C ALA A 193 2.63 8.58 10.45
N GLY A 194 2.47 7.37 11.01
CA GLY A 194 1.68 7.12 12.22
C GLY A 194 0.17 7.22 12.04
N GLN A 195 -0.32 7.29 10.81
CA GLN A 195 -1.74 7.36 10.44
C GLN A 195 -2.32 5.94 10.29
N TYR A 196 -2.36 5.19 11.39
CA TYR A 196 -2.71 3.76 11.38
C TYR A 196 -4.11 3.45 10.86
N GLY A 197 -5.08 4.35 11.09
CA GLY A 197 -6.44 4.18 10.58
C GLY A 197 -6.48 4.12 9.05
N ASP A 198 -5.79 5.05 8.39
CA ASP A 198 -5.71 5.06 6.92
C ASP A 198 -4.80 3.94 6.39
N ALA A 199 -3.72 3.61 7.12
CA ALA A 199 -2.89 2.45 6.80
C ALA A 199 -3.71 1.15 6.76
N SER A 200 -4.56 0.92 7.77
CA SER A 200 -5.43 -0.26 7.85
C SER A 200 -6.43 -0.33 6.70
N LYS A 201 -7.08 0.80 6.35
CA LYS A 201 -8.02 0.88 5.20
C LYS A 201 -7.37 0.51 3.86
N HIS A 202 -6.07 0.75 3.69
CA HIS A 202 -5.34 0.36 2.50
C HIS A 202 -4.83 -1.09 2.59
N HIS A 203 -4.37 -1.55 3.76
CA HIS A 203 -3.92 -2.93 3.96
C HIS A 203 -5.01 -3.97 3.70
N VAL A 204 -6.29 -3.69 4.03
CA VAL A 204 -7.39 -4.63 3.73
C VAL A 204 -7.54 -4.92 2.22
N LYS A 205 -6.96 -4.08 1.36
CA LYS A 205 -7.00 -4.17 -0.11
C LYS A 205 -5.68 -4.59 -0.73
N SER A 206 -4.60 -4.69 0.07
CA SER A 206 -3.25 -4.90 -0.46
C SER A 206 -2.88 -6.37 -0.67
N GLY A 207 -3.59 -7.29 0.00
CA GLY A 207 -3.23 -8.72 0.03
C GLY A 207 -2.05 -9.05 0.94
N ASP A 208 -1.44 -8.07 1.61
CA ASP A 208 -0.37 -8.27 2.57
C ASP A 208 -0.92 -8.36 4.00
N TYR A 209 -1.32 -9.58 4.38
CA TYR A 209 -1.91 -9.85 5.70
C TYR A 209 -0.87 -9.74 6.82
N ASP A 210 0.37 -10.15 6.55
CA ASP A 210 1.45 -10.11 7.55
C ASP A 210 1.88 -8.69 7.86
N GLY A 211 2.02 -7.83 6.85
CA GLY A 211 2.24 -6.40 7.05
C GLY A 211 1.08 -5.74 7.78
N HIS A 212 -0.17 -6.10 7.46
CA HIS A 212 -1.32 -5.56 8.19
C HIS A 212 -1.30 -5.97 9.67
N CYS A 213 -0.99 -7.23 10.00
CA CYS A 213 -0.78 -7.65 11.39
C CYS A 213 0.30 -6.82 12.10
N ALA A 214 1.42 -6.54 11.42
CA ALA A 214 2.49 -5.71 11.98
C ALA A 214 2.03 -4.27 12.25
N VAL A 215 1.24 -3.68 11.34
CA VAL A 215 0.63 -2.35 11.51
C VAL A 215 -0.36 -2.34 12.67
N LEU A 216 -1.22 -3.36 12.79
CA LEU A 216 -2.17 -3.49 13.90
C LEU A 216 -1.45 -3.66 15.24
N ALA A 217 -0.38 -4.45 15.30
CA ALA A 217 0.43 -4.61 16.51
C ALA A 217 1.08 -3.28 16.93
N ARG A 218 1.66 -2.52 15.99
CA ARG A 218 2.20 -1.17 16.24
C ARG A 218 1.11 -0.19 16.70
N TRP A 219 -0.10 -0.31 16.17
CA TRP A 219 -1.23 0.54 16.57
C TRP A 219 -1.74 0.15 17.97
N ALA A 220 -1.78 -1.13 18.31
CA ALA A 220 -2.22 -1.65 19.60
C ALA A 220 -1.37 -1.14 20.77
N GLU A 221 -0.10 -0.83 20.55
CA GLU A 221 0.78 -0.20 21.55
C GLU A 221 0.41 1.25 21.87
N LYS A 222 -0.38 1.91 21.01
CA LYS A 222 -0.70 3.34 21.08
C LYS A 222 -2.13 3.63 21.53
N VAL A 223 -2.97 2.61 21.66
CA VAL A 223 -4.37 2.73 22.07
C VAL A 223 -4.56 2.22 23.49
N PHE A 224 -5.75 2.45 24.07
CA PHE A 224 -6.04 1.89 25.38
C PHE A 224 -6.09 0.36 25.30
N PRO A 225 -5.66 -0.38 26.35
CA PRO A 225 -5.72 -1.85 26.36
C PRO A 225 -7.12 -2.40 26.07
N SER A 226 -8.16 -1.69 26.51
CA SER A 226 -9.55 -2.04 26.22
C SER A 226 -9.93 -1.88 24.76
N GLU A 227 -9.18 -1.15 23.92
CA GLU A 227 -9.51 -0.91 22.51
C GLU A 227 -8.78 -1.86 21.55
N VAL A 228 -7.84 -2.67 22.05
CA VAL A 228 -7.05 -3.59 21.22
C VAL A 228 -7.94 -4.60 20.50
N ASP A 229 -8.96 -5.13 21.18
CA ASP A 229 -9.92 -6.05 20.58
C ASP A 229 -10.79 -5.39 19.49
N LEU A 230 -11.13 -4.10 19.65
CA LEU A 230 -11.82 -3.32 18.62
C LEU A 230 -10.97 -3.14 17.36
N LEU A 231 -9.66 -2.93 17.48
CA LEU A 231 -8.77 -2.83 16.31
C LEU A 231 -8.79 -4.12 15.49
N VAL A 232 -8.64 -5.27 16.16
CA VAL A 232 -8.63 -6.58 15.51
C VAL A 232 -10.00 -6.91 14.92
N ALA A 233 -11.07 -6.71 15.68
CA ALA A 233 -12.43 -6.95 15.21
C ALA A 233 -12.75 -6.10 13.98
N ARG A 234 -12.35 -4.82 13.96
CA ARG A 234 -12.53 -3.94 12.79
C ARG A 234 -11.85 -4.49 11.55
N ALA A 235 -10.58 -4.90 11.66
CA ALA A 235 -9.85 -5.47 10.53
C ALA A 235 -10.53 -6.75 10.00
N VAL A 236 -10.90 -7.67 10.89
CA VAL A 236 -11.60 -8.92 10.54
C VAL A 236 -12.92 -8.62 9.81
N LEU A 237 -13.75 -7.73 10.35
CA LEU A 237 -15.03 -7.36 9.74
C LEU A 237 -14.85 -6.67 8.39
N GLN A 238 -13.85 -5.82 8.24
CA GLN A 238 -13.53 -5.16 6.96
C GLN A 238 -13.09 -6.17 5.90
N TYR A 239 -12.22 -7.13 6.23
CA TYR A 239 -11.87 -8.21 5.30
C TYR A 239 -13.08 -9.04 4.87
N LEU A 240 -13.97 -9.36 5.81
CA LEU A 240 -15.20 -10.09 5.49
C LEU A 240 -16.13 -9.29 4.58
N CYS A 241 -16.21 -7.97 4.75
CA CYS A 241 -16.97 -7.09 3.85
C CYS A 241 -16.40 -7.06 2.42
N LEU A 242 -15.10 -7.34 2.27
CA LEU A 242 -14.40 -7.48 0.99
C LEU A 242 -14.42 -8.91 0.45
N GLU A 243 -15.25 -9.79 1.01
CA GLU A 243 -15.30 -11.21 0.65
C GLU A 243 -13.95 -11.94 0.81
N ASN A 244 -13.05 -11.38 1.61
CA ASN A 244 -11.72 -11.92 1.86
C ASN A 244 -11.69 -12.69 3.18
N PHE A 245 -12.27 -13.88 3.16
CA PHE A 245 -12.29 -14.78 4.31
C PHE A 245 -10.88 -15.20 4.75
N GLU A 246 -9.98 -15.43 3.81
CA GLU A 246 -8.60 -15.83 4.08
C GLU A 246 -7.87 -14.77 4.90
N GLY A 247 -7.92 -13.50 4.47
CA GLY A 247 -7.34 -12.38 5.21
C GLY A 247 -7.97 -12.22 6.59
N ALA A 248 -9.30 -12.29 6.70
CA ALA A 248 -10.00 -12.20 7.98
C ALA A 248 -9.53 -13.28 8.96
N ARG A 249 -9.39 -14.54 8.50
CA ARG A 249 -8.90 -15.65 9.30
C ARG A 249 -7.43 -15.48 9.68
N HIS A 250 -6.58 -15.10 8.73
CA HIS A 250 -5.14 -14.91 8.94
C HIS A 250 -4.86 -13.85 10.01
N ILE A 251 -5.51 -12.69 9.94
CA ILE A 251 -5.35 -11.63 10.95
C ILE A 251 -5.73 -12.13 12.34
N LEU A 252 -6.89 -12.78 12.45
CA LEU A 252 -7.41 -13.26 13.72
C LEU A 252 -6.48 -14.32 14.34
N ASP A 253 -6.11 -15.34 13.57
CA ASP A 253 -5.24 -16.42 14.05
C ASP A 253 -3.86 -15.89 14.43
N LYS A 254 -3.26 -15.04 13.60
CA LYS A 254 -1.91 -14.53 13.85
C LYS A 254 -1.84 -13.68 15.12
N LEU A 255 -2.83 -12.81 15.35
CA LEU A 255 -2.82 -11.91 16.51
C LEU A 255 -3.25 -12.61 17.81
N VAL A 256 -4.24 -13.51 17.76
CA VAL A 256 -4.70 -14.23 18.95
C VAL A 256 -3.65 -15.23 19.47
N ASN A 257 -2.85 -15.81 18.57
CA ASN A 257 -1.78 -16.75 18.94
C ASN A 257 -0.42 -16.07 19.21
N ASP A 258 -0.34 -14.74 19.14
CA ASP A 258 0.86 -14.00 19.55
C ASP A 258 0.82 -13.78 21.06
N ASP A 259 1.76 -14.39 21.80
CA ASP A 259 1.85 -14.32 23.27
C ASP A 259 1.86 -12.87 23.80
N ARG A 260 2.32 -11.91 23.00
CA ARG A 260 2.31 -10.48 23.37
C ARG A 260 0.90 -9.92 23.49
N TRP A 261 -0.06 -10.49 22.75
CA TRP A 261 -1.42 -9.97 22.60
C TRP A 261 -2.51 -10.92 23.11
N ALA A 262 -2.24 -12.21 23.22
CA ALA A 262 -3.21 -13.26 23.55
C ALA A 262 -4.08 -12.92 24.77
N SER A 263 -3.47 -12.43 25.86
CA SER A 263 -4.19 -12.05 27.08
C SER A 263 -5.13 -10.84 26.89
N ARG A 264 -4.76 -9.90 26.02
CA ARG A 264 -5.59 -8.71 25.70
C ARG A 264 -6.70 -9.03 24.70
N LEU A 265 -6.57 -10.14 23.97
CA LEU A 265 -7.51 -10.60 22.96
C LEU A 265 -8.44 -11.72 23.46
N ASP A 266 -8.29 -12.17 24.71
CA ASP A 266 -9.28 -13.06 25.34
C ASP A 266 -10.51 -12.28 25.81
N THR A 267 -11.27 -11.75 24.84
CA THR A 267 -12.46 -10.94 25.07
C THR A 267 -13.69 -11.51 24.38
N PRO A 268 -14.91 -11.22 24.88
CA PRO A 268 -16.14 -11.66 24.21
C PRO A 268 -16.24 -11.19 22.75
N LEU A 269 -15.68 -10.03 22.40
CA LEU A 269 -15.66 -9.53 21.03
C LEU A 269 -14.80 -10.41 20.10
N ILE A 270 -13.62 -10.83 20.56
CA ILE A 270 -12.77 -11.73 19.77
C ILE A 270 -13.40 -13.13 19.67
N ARG A 271 -14.05 -13.62 20.73
CA ARG A 271 -14.84 -14.86 20.67
C ARG A 271 -15.97 -14.75 19.65
N PHE A 272 -16.64 -13.59 19.57
CA PHE A 272 -17.62 -13.32 18.52
C PHE A 272 -17.00 -13.42 17.13
N CYS A 273 -15.85 -12.79 16.87
CA CYS A 273 -15.16 -12.89 15.57
C CYS A 273 -14.80 -14.35 15.21
N GLN A 274 -14.31 -15.13 16.19
CA GLN A 274 -14.02 -16.56 15.99
C GLN A 274 -15.28 -17.34 15.57
N PHE A 275 -16.39 -17.18 16.30
CA PHE A 275 -17.64 -17.86 15.95
C PHE A 275 -18.27 -17.34 14.66
N LEU A 276 -18.12 -16.05 14.36
CA LEU A 276 -18.58 -15.47 13.11
C LEU A 276 -17.89 -16.15 11.92
N LEU A 277 -16.56 -16.30 11.95
CA LEU A 277 -15.83 -17.00 10.89
C LEU A 277 -16.29 -18.44 10.72
N GLU A 278 -16.52 -19.19 11.81
CA GLU A 278 -17.03 -20.56 11.71
C GLU A 278 -18.48 -20.62 11.17
N THR A 279 -19.28 -19.60 11.48
CA THR A 279 -20.67 -19.50 11.02
C THR A 279 -20.75 -19.22 9.53
N LEU A 280 -19.89 -18.34 9.00
CA LEU A 280 -19.85 -17.96 7.58
C LEU A 280 -19.44 -19.11 6.65
N ARG A 281 -18.84 -20.19 7.18
CA ARG A 281 -18.52 -21.41 6.41
C ARG A 281 -19.74 -22.30 6.15
N ARG A 282 -20.90 -21.96 6.71
CA ARG A 282 -22.13 -22.76 6.67
C ARG A 282 -23.27 -21.86 6.25
N ASP A 283 -24.30 -22.42 5.62
CA ASP A 283 -25.56 -21.70 5.44
C ASP A 283 -26.34 -21.70 6.77
N ALA A 284 -26.00 -20.76 7.65
CA ALA A 284 -26.44 -20.74 9.04
C ALA A 284 -26.92 -19.34 9.48
N SER A 285 -27.78 -18.72 8.68
CA SER A 285 -28.38 -17.40 8.95
C SER A 285 -28.98 -17.25 10.37
N PRO A 286 -29.74 -18.23 10.92
CA PRO A 286 -30.23 -18.15 12.30
C PRO A 286 -29.11 -18.07 13.35
N LEU A 287 -27.99 -18.77 13.13
CA LEU A 287 -26.83 -18.74 14.02
C LEU A 287 -26.14 -17.38 13.97
N PHE A 288 -26.02 -16.80 12.77
CA PHE A 288 -25.48 -15.44 12.60
C PHE A 288 -26.31 -14.40 13.38
N GLN A 289 -27.64 -14.44 13.26
CA GLN A 289 -28.52 -13.54 14.02
C GLN A 289 -28.40 -13.75 15.54
N MET A 290 -28.35 -15.01 15.98
CA MET A 290 -28.14 -15.34 17.39
C MET A 290 -26.80 -14.78 17.92
N LEU A 291 -25.72 -14.90 17.15
CA LEU A 291 -24.42 -14.33 17.53
C LEU A 291 -24.49 -12.81 17.67
N ARG A 292 -25.12 -12.11 16.72
CA ARG A 292 -25.32 -10.66 16.80
C ARG A 292 -26.06 -10.25 18.07
N SER A 293 -27.16 -10.94 18.40
CA SER A 293 -27.93 -10.63 19.62
C SER A 293 -27.14 -10.95 20.89
N LYS A 294 -26.47 -12.11 20.94
CA LYS A 294 -25.74 -12.57 22.14
C LYS A 294 -24.54 -11.69 22.46
N TYR A 295 -23.84 -11.19 21.44
CA TYR A 295 -22.64 -10.37 21.60
C TYR A 295 -22.88 -8.87 21.41
N ALA A 296 -24.15 -8.41 21.37
CA ALA A 296 -24.50 -7.01 21.15
C ALA A 296 -23.75 -6.04 22.07
N ALA A 297 -23.62 -6.36 23.37
CA ALA A 297 -22.89 -5.51 24.31
C ALA A 297 -21.39 -5.32 23.95
N SER A 298 -20.79 -6.27 23.24
CA SER A 298 -19.41 -6.18 22.75
C SER A 298 -19.31 -5.53 21.38
N VAL A 299 -20.25 -5.85 20.48
CA VAL A 299 -20.30 -5.31 19.12
C VAL A 299 -20.67 -3.82 19.12
N ASP A 300 -21.60 -3.41 19.97
CA ASP A 300 -22.13 -2.04 20.04
C ASP A 300 -21.13 -1.03 20.62
N ARG A 301 -19.96 -1.49 21.05
CA ARG A 301 -18.84 -0.63 21.46
C ARG A 301 -18.29 0.22 20.30
N ASP A 302 -18.46 -0.23 19.05
CA ASP A 302 -18.14 0.53 17.84
C ASP A 302 -19.35 0.56 16.91
N ALA A 303 -19.90 1.76 16.66
CA ALA A 303 -21.08 1.95 15.85
C ALA A 303 -20.92 1.45 14.40
N SER A 304 -19.69 1.45 13.88
CA SER A 304 -19.40 0.97 12.51
C SER A 304 -19.60 -0.53 12.35
N PHE A 305 -19.50 -1.32 13.42
CA PHE A 305 -19.61 -2.78 13.35
C PHE A 305 -21.00 -3.25 12.94
N LYS A 306 -22.05 -2.52 13.29
CA LYS A 306 -23.41 -2.82 12.83
C LYS A 306 -23.49 -2.77 11.31
N ASN A 307 -22.93 -1.74 10.69
CA ASN A 307 -22.91 -1.58 9.24
C ASN A 307 -22.10 -2.68 8.56
N TYR A 308 -20.94 -3.05 9.12
CA TYR A 308 -20.16 -4.18 8.59
C TYR A 308 -20.95 -5.50 8.69
N LEU A 309 -21.60 -5.75 9.81
CA LEU A 309 -22.39 -6.97 10.01
C LEU A 309 -23.63 -7.03 9.13
N ASP A 310 -24.29 -5.91 8.86
CA ASP A 310 -25.40 -5.85 7.92
C ASP A 310 -24.95 -6.18 6.49
N HIS A 311 -23.80 -5.64 6.08
CA HIS A 311 -23.20 -5.98 4.78
C HIS A 311 -22.77 -7.44 4.71
N ILE A 312 -22.10 -7.98 5.75
CA ILE A 312 -21.77 -9.41 5.83
C ILE A 312 -23.03 -10.27 5.78
N GLY A 313 -24.11 -9.89 6.46
CA GLY A 313 -25.39 -10.59 6.41
C GLY A 313 -26.00 -10.60 5.01
N ALA A 314 -25.94 -9.47 4.30
CA ALA A 314 -26.41 -9.37 2.92
C ALA A 314 -25.56 -10.23 1.98
N THR A 315 -24.23 -10.16 2.07
CA THR A 315 -23.30 -10.87 1.18
C THR A 315 -23.32 -12.38 1.38
N TYR A 316 -23.28 -12.87 2.62
CA TYR A 316 -23.10 -14.31 2.89
C TYR A 316 -24.42 -15.06 3.12
N PHE A 317 -25.51 -14.36 3.47
CA PHE A 317 -26.79 -14.99 3.81
C PHE A 317 -27.99 -14.40 3.06
N ASN A 318 -27.78 -13.48 2.12
CA ASN A 318 -28.84 -12.78 1.37
C ASN A 318 -29.89 -12.11 2.29
N LEU A 319 -29.47 -11.65 3.46
CA LEU A 319 -30.34 -10.95 4.40
C LEU A 319 -30.69 -9.55 3.89
N GLN A 320 -31.96 -9.17 4.08
CA GLN A 320 -32.41 -7.80 3.79
C GLN A 320 -31.95 -6.86 4.93
N VAL A 321 -31.29 -5.75 4.57
CA VAL A 321 -30.93 -4.70 5.52
C VAL A 321 -32.19 -3.90 5.87
N ALA A 322 -32.50 -3.76 7.16
CA ALA A 322 -33.68 -3.05 7.63
C ALA A 322 -33.41 -1.53 7.72
N GLY A 323 -34.05 -0.73 6.87
CA GLY A 323 -33.88 0.74 6.79
C GLY A 323 -33.03 1.16 5.58
N ASN A 324 -33.37 2.32 4.96
CA ASN A 324 -32.84 2.87 3.69
C ASN A 324 -32.21 1.82 2.76
N GLY A 325 -32.99 1.39 1.76
CA GLY A 325 -32.76 0.17 0.96
C GLY A 325 -31.29 -0.12 0.63
N PRO A 326 -30.93 -1.42 0.49
CA PRO A 326 -29.56 -1.94 0.53
C PRO A 326 -28.51 -1.09 -0.22
N GLY A 327 -28.87 -0.48 -1.36
CA GLY A 327 -27.97 0.41 -2.10
C GLY A 327 -27.44 1.64 -1.35
N GLY A 328 -28.16 2.24 -0.40
CA GLY A 328 -27.73 3.48 0.28
C GLY A 328 -26.66 3.26 1.35
N MET A 329 -26.92 2.38 2.31
CA MET A 329 -25.97 2.07 3.38
C MET A 329 -24.76 1.27 2.87
N ILE A 330 -24.97 0.39 1.87
CA ILE A 330 -23.86 -0.30 1.20
C ILE A 330 -23.03 0.73 0.44
N SER A 331 -23.64 1.69 -0.25
CA SER A 331 -22.88 2.76 -0.92
C SER A 331 -22.06 3.59 0.07
N ASP A 332 -22.59 3.94 1.25
CA ASP A 332 -21.84 4.72 2.25
C ASP A 332 -20.74 3.90 2.93
N LEU A 333 -20.99 2.61 3.18
CA LEU A 333 -19.98 1.68 3.69
C LEU A 333 -18.88 1.46 2.65
N MET A 334 -19.27 1.29 1.40
CA MET A 334 -18.39 1.18 0.26
C MET A 334 -17.61 2.48 0.12
N SER A 335 -18.23 3.66 0.19
CA SER A 335 -17.50 4.94 0.19
C SER A 335 -16.55 5.04 1.39
N SER A 336 -16.94 4.66 2.60
CA SER A 336 -16.05 4.68 3.77
C SER A 336 -14.87 3.69 3.66
N LEU A 337 -15.11 2.53 3.05
CA LEU A 337 -14.14 1.46 2.87
C LEU A 337 -13.28 1.69 1.62
N PHE A 338 -13.81 2.32 0.56
CA PHE A 338 -13.22 2.47 -0.79
C PHE A 338 -12.81 3.90 -1.15
N GLU A 339 -13.39 4.93 -0.55
CA GLU A 339 -12.87 6.29 -0.70
C GLU A 339 -11.53 6.40 0.01
N ALA A 340 -10.57 6.83 -0.80
CA ALA A 340 -9.37 7.43 -0.32
C ALA A 340 -9.74 8.90 0.01
N PRO A 341 -9.35 9.48 1.17
CA PRO A 341 -9.94 10.73 1.68
C PRO A 341 -9.94 11.84 0.62
N SER A 342 -11.08 12.51 0.42
CA SER A 342 -11.23 13.56 -0.58
C SER A 342 -10.25 14.72 -0.34
N ALA A 343 -9.47 15.02 -1.38
CA ALA A 343 -8.56 16.18 -1.60
C ALA A 343 -7.44 16.46 -0.58
#